data_AF-A0A950U493-F1
#
_entry.id   AF-A0A950U493-F1
#
_cell.length_a   1.000
_cell.length_b   1.000
_cell.length_c   1.000
_cell.angle_alpha   90.00
_cell.angle_beta   90.00
_cell.angle_gamma   90.00
#
_symmetry.space_group_name_H-M   'P 1'
#
loop_
_entity.id
_entity.type
_entity.pdbx_description
1 polymer ?
#
loop_
_entity_poly.entity_id
_entity_poly.type
_entity_poly.pdbx_seq_one_letter_code
_entity_poly.pdbx_strand_id
1 'polypeptide(L)'
;TLGAVVLFLAARPVLARISDRPVLARIREGLQRDGFSYLLAIRLLPIFPFWAVNLAAAFGGMRLGPYTAATFIGIIPGTAVFASIGAGVGDVLARGEHPDLSVIVSPQVLGPLLGLALLSLLPVAWKKWNRTDG
;
A
#
# COMPACT_ATOMS: atom_id res chain seq x y z
N THR A 1 10.06 7.69 -1.24
CA THR A 1 10.68 6.52 -0.57
C THR A 1 11.61 6.87 0.58
N LEU A 2 12.58 7.79 0.42
CA LEU A 2 13.51 8.18 1.50
C LEU A 2 12.81 8.63 2.80
N GLY A 3 11.81 9.52 2.72
CA GLY A 3 11.05 9.94 3.90
C GLY A 3 10.32 8.79 4.60
N ALA A 4 9.89 7.77 3.85
CA ALA A 4 9.28 6.57 4.42
C ALA A 4 10.30 5.72 5.19
N VAL A 5 11.54 5.63 4.68
CA VAL A 5 12.64 4.94 5.36
C VAL A 5 13.00 5.68 6.65
N VAL A 6 13.12 7.00 6.61
CA VAL A 6 13.40 7.83 7.80
C VAL A 6 12.32 7.65 8.87
N LEU A 7 11.04 7.76 8.49
CA LEU A 7 9.93 7.58 9.43
C LEU A 7 9.91 6.17 10.04
N PHE A 8 10.12 5.14 9.22
CA PHE A 8 10.19 3.76 9.66
C PHE A 8 11.32 3.54 10.69
N LEU A 9 12.52 4.05 10.40
CA LEU A 9 13.67 3.92 11.28
C LEU A 9 13.49 4.70 12.59
N ALA A 10 12.91 5.90 12.53
CA ALA A 10 12.65 6.72 13.71
C ALA A 10 11.58 6.11 14.63
N ALA A 11 10.53 5.52 14.07
CA ALA A 11 9.42 4.97 14.85
C ALA A 11 9.72 3.59 15.46
N ARG A 12 10.54 2.77 14.79
CA ARG A 12 10.86 1.39 15.18
C ARG A 12 11.34 1.22 16.64
N PRO A 13 12.32 1.98 17.16
CA PRO A 13 12.79 1.80 18.53
C PRO A 13 11.77 2.23 19.59
N VAL A 14 10.96 3.26 19.31
CA VAL A 14 9.92 3.75 20.23
C VAL A 14 8.80 2.73 20.32
N LEU A 15 8.33 2.23 19.18
CA LEU A 15 7.24 1.27 19.07
C LEU A 15 7.59 -0.10 19.67
N ALA A 16 8.86 -0.51 19.61
CA ALA A 16 9.34 -1.73 20.26
C ALA A 16 9.17 -1.69 21.79
N ARG A 17 9.10 -0.51 22.41
CA ARG A 17 8.96 -0.33 23.87
C ARG A 17 7.52 -0.32 24.38
N ILE A 18 6.52 -0.19 23.49
CA ILE A 18 5.09 -0.10 23.83
C ILE A 18 4.30 -1.31 23.30
N SER A 19 4.97 -2.45 23.13
CA SER A 19 4.48 -3.62 22.37
C SER A 19 3.38 -4.43 23.06
N ASP A 20 3.01 -4.13 24.31
CA ASP A 20 2.12 -4.97 25.13
C ASP A 20 0.62 -4.88 24.81
N ARG A 21 0.23 -4.19 23.72
CA ARG A 21 -1.20 -4.08 23.32
C ARG A 21 -1.61 -5.24 22.39
N PRO A 22 -2.74 -5.94 22.65
CA PRO A 22 -3.15 -7.14 21.90
C PRO A 22 -3.47 -6.90 20.42
N VAL A 23 -4.00 -5.72 20.04
CA VAL A 23 -4.18 -5.34 18.63
C VAL A 23 -2.85 -5.29 17.89
N LEU A 24 -1.80 -4.82 18.56
CA LEU A 24 -0.48 -4.67 17.98
C LEU A 24 0.22 -6.02 17.83
N ALA A 25 -0.01 -6.97 18.74
CA ALA A 25 0.50 -8.34 18.65
C ALA A 25 0.03 -9.07 17.37
N ARG A 26 -1.25 -8.94 16.98
CA ARG A 26 -1.78 -9.52 15.73
C ARG A 26 -1.11 -8.94 14.48
N ILE A 27 -0.88 -7.64 14.45
CA ILE A 27 -0.19 -6.96 13.35
C ILE A 27 1.24 -7.49 13.24
N ARG A 28 1.94 -7.60 14.37
CA ARG A 28 3.30 -8.14 14.44
C ARG A 28 3.37 -9.59 13.91
N GLU A 29 2.43 -10.43 14.30
CA GLU A 29 2.38 -11.84 13.87
C GLU A 29 2.20 -11.97 12.34
N GLY A 30 1.29 -11.18 11.75
CA GLY A 30 1.09 -11.13 10.31
C GLY A 30 2.32 -10.60 9.55
N LEU A 31 2.98 -9.57 10.10
CA LEU A 31 4.20 -9.02 9.51
C LEU A 31 5.43 -9.91 9.68
N GLN A 32 5.50 -10.73 10.73
CA GLN A 32 6.60 -11.69 10.91
C GLN A 32 6.49 -12.91 10.02
N ARG A 33 5.27 -13.38 9.69
CA ARG A 33 5.06 -14.47 8.74
C ARG A 33 5.37 -14.09 7.30
N ASP A 34 4.83 -12.95 6.84
CA ASP A 34 4.90 -12.54 5.41
C ASP A 34 4.89 -11.02 5.23
N GLY A 35 5.74 -10.30 5.99
CA GLY A 35 5.74 -8.84 6.02
C GLY A 35 5.87 -8.15 4.67
N PHE A 36 6.62 -8.72 3.72
CA PHE A 36 6.73 -8.18 2.36
C PHE A 36 5.39 -8.21 1.62
N SER A 37 4.77 -9.39 1.49
CA SER A 37 3.51 -9.57 0.76
C SER A 37 2.35 -8.84 1.43
N TYR A 38 2.32 -8.83 2.76
CA TYR A 38 1.31 -8.11 3.54
C TYR A 38 1.41 -6.59 3.34
N LEU A 39 2.63 -6.03 3.41
CA LEU A 39 2.85 -4.60 3.21
C LEU A 39 2.61 -4.18 1.76
N LEU A 40 2.98 -5.02 0.80
CA LEU A 40 2.73 -4.79 -0.61
C LEU A 40 1.23 -4.73 -0.90
N ALA A 41 0.44 -5.67 -0.39
CA ALA A 41 -1.01 -5.67 -0.53
C ALA A 41 -1.65 -4.41 0.07
N ILE A 42 -1.25 -4.03 1.29
CA ILE A 42 -1.74 -2.80 1.93
C ILE A 42 -1.36 -1.54 1.14
N ARG A 43 -0.17 -1.48 0.53
CA ARG A 43 0.26 -0.33 -0.28
C ARG A 43 -0.46 -0.23 -1.63
N LEU A 44 -0.91 -1.35 -2.17
CA LEU A 44 -1.70 -1.39 -3.39
C LEU A 44 -3.16 -1.00 -3.15
N LEU A 45 -3.64 -1.10 -1.92
CA LEU A 45 -4.98 -0.65 -1.53
C LEU A 45 -4.91 0.81 -1.04
N PRO A 46 -5.52 1.80 -1.74
CA PRO A 46 -5.46 3.22 -1.38
C PRO A 46 -6.37 3.58 -0.19
N ILE A 47 -6.55 2.67 0.75
CA ILE A 47 -7.51 2.78 1.86
C ILE A 47 -6.84 3.36 3.11
N PHE A 48 -5.53 3.14 3.25
CA PHE A 48 -4.78 3.52 4.46
C PHE A 48 -3.83 4.70 4.20
N PRO A 49 -3.68 5.63 5.16
CA PRO A 49 -2.73 6.71 5.04
C PRO A 49 -1.28 6.20 5.01
N PHE A 50 -0.43 6.83 4.20
CA PHE A 50 0.97 6.44 4.02
C PHE A 50 1.75 6.35 5.34
N TRP A 51 1.53 7.30 6.25
CA TRP A 51 2.20 7.32 7.55
C TRP A 51 1.81 6.12 8.42
N ALA A 52 0.53 5.74 8.42
CA ALA A 52 0.01 4.64 9.22
C ALA A 52 0.61 3.29 8.79
N VAL A 53 0.74 3.09 7.47
CA VAL A 53 1.35 1.89 6.90
C VAL A 53 2.84 1.78 7.28
N ASN A 54 3.57 2.90 7.31
CA ASN A 54 4.98 2.90 7.72
C ASN A 54 5.15 2.60 9.21
N LEU A 55 4.27 3.12 10.08
CA LEU A 55 4.26 2.81 11.50
C LEU A 55 3.92 1.34 11.76
N ALA A 56 2.96 0.78 11.03
CA ALA A 56 2.63 -0.64 11.12
C ALA A 56 3.83 -1.52 10.74
N ALA A 57 4.54 -1.18 9.67
CA ALA A 57 5.77 -1.86 9.28
C ALA A 57 6.87 -1.79 10.34
N ALA A 58 7.08 -0.61 10.93
CA ALA A 58 8.04 -0.37 11.99
C ALA A 58 7.71 -1.17 13.24
N PHE A 59 6.44 -1.17 13.64
CA PHE A 59 5.94 -1.94 14.78
C PHE A 59 6.08 -3.45 14.58
N GLY A 60 5.75 -3.95 13.38
CA GLY A 60 5.87 -5.36 13.04
C GLY A 60 7.31 -5.88 13.00
N GLY A 61 8.30 -5.00 13.18
CA GLY A 61 9.71 -5.37 13.25
C GLY A 61 10.28 -5.81 11.90
N MET A 62 9.70 -5.34 10.79
CA MET A 62 10.10 -5.75 9.45
C MET A 62 11.59 -5.42 9.18
N ARG A 63 12.26 -6.23 8.36
CA ARG A 63 13.63 -5.92 7.92
C ARG A 63 13.59 -4.77 6.90
N LEU A 64 14.60 -3.90 6.93
CA LEU A 64 14.65 -2.70 6.08
C LEU A 64 14.62 -3.03 4.58
N GLY A 65 15.29 -4.10 4.15
CA GLY A 65 15.30 -4.55 2.75
C GLY A 65 13.91 -4.86 2.20
N PRO A 66 13.19 -5.86 2.77
CA PRO A 66 11.80 -6.16 2.39
C PRO A 66 10.86 -4.97 2.46
N TYR A 67 10.97 -4.15 3.51
CA TYR A 67 10.19 -2.92 3.64
C TYR A 67 10.44 -1.97 2.45
N THR A 68 11.69 -1.74 2.10
CA THR A 68 12.09 -0.80 1.03
C THR A 68 11.66 -1.33 -0.34
N ALA A 69 11.83 -2.62 -0.60
CA ALA A 69 11.40 -3.26 -1.84
C ALA A 69 9.87 -3.22 -2.01
N ALA A 70 9.11 -3.62 -0.98
CA ALA A 70 7.64 -3.55 -1.00
C ALA A 70 7.14 -2.11 -1.16
N THR A 71 7.84 -1.16 -0.54
CA THR A 71 7.57 0.27 -0.70
C THR A 71 7.74 0.73 -2.14
N PHE A 72 8.86 0.36 -2.76
CA PHE A 72 9.19 0.78 -4.12
C PHE A 72 8.20 0.19 -5.12
N ILE A 73 7.94 -1.11 -5.02
CA ILE A 73 7.04 -1.84 -5.91
C ILE A 73 5.59 -1.38 -5.71
N GLY A 74 5.14 -1.12 -4.49
CA GLY A 74 3.77 -0.70 -4.22
C GLY A 74 3.47 0.75 -4.62
N ILE A 75 4.45 1.66 -4.52
CA ILE A 75 4.24 3.08 -4.84
C ILE A 75 4.09 3.30 -6.35
N ILE A 76 4.86 2.61 -7.20
CA ILE A 76 4.85 2.82 -8.66
C ILE A 76 3.43 2.69 -9.26
N PRO A 77 2.72 1.56 -9.11
CA PRO A 77 1.38 1.41 -9.67
C PRO A 77 0.35 2.30 -8.96
N GLY A 78 0.48 2.50 -7.63
CA GLY A 78 -0.39 3.43 -6.90
C GLY A 78 -0.26 4.87 -7.40
N THR A 79 0.96 5.31 -7.74
CA THR A 79 1.23 6.65 -8.29
C THR A 79 0.61 6.81 -9.68
N ALA A 80 0.66 5.78 -10.51
CA ALA A 80 0.00 5.79 -11.82
C ALA A 80 -1.51 6.00 -11.68
N VAL A 81 -2.16 5.30 -10.74
CA VAL A 81 -3.60 5.47 -10.46
C VAL A 81 -3.92 6.88 -9.97
N PHE A 82 -3.17 7.39 -9.00
CA PHE A 82 -3.37 8.76 -8.50
C PHE A 82 -3.17 9.81 -9.60
N ALA A 83 -2.17 9.63 -10.47
CA ALA A 83 -1.94 10.51 -11.61
C ALA A 83 -3.10 10.45 -12.63
N SER A 84 -3.63 9.26 -12.91
CA SER A 84 -4.80 9.09 -13.79
C SER A 84 -6.07 9.72 -13.22
N ILE A 85 -6.31 9.61 -11.91
CA ILE A 85 -7.40 10.33 -11.22
C ILE A 85 -7.21 11.84 -11.36
N GLY A 86 -5.99 12.34 -11.10
CA GLY A 86 -5.68 13.77 -11.25
C GLY A 86 -5.91 14.28 -12.67
N ALA A 87 -5.52 13.51 -13.69
CA ALA A 87 -5.78 13.83 -15.09
C ALA A 87 -7.27 13.86 -15.42
N GLY A 88 -8.03 12.85 -14.97
CA GLY A 88 -9.48 12.80 -15.17
C GLY A 88 -10.22 13.97 -14.52
N VAL A 89 -9.82 14.37 -13.31
CA VAL A 89 -10.36 15.57 -12.64
C VAL A 89 -9.96 16.86 -13.36
N GLY A 90 -8.71 16.95 -13.84
CA GLY A 90 -8.21 18.09 -14.60
C GLY A 90 -9.01 18.32 -15.89
N ASP A 91 -9.33 17.26 -16.62
CA ASP A 91 -10.15 17.31 -17.84
C ASP A 91 -11.59 17.80 -17.57
N VAL A 92 -12.17 17.43 -16.42
CA VAL A 92 -13.52 17.86 -16.02
C VAL A 92 -13.54 19.33 -15.64
N LEU A 93 -12.55 19.77 -14.86
CA LEU A 93 -12.38 21.18 -14.49
C LEU A 93 -12.11 22.06 -15.72
N ALA A 94 -11.32 21.58 -16.69
CA ALA A 94 -11.03 22.29 -17.93
C ALA A 94 -12.27 22.51 -18.81
N ARG A 95 -13.28 21.63 -18.69
CA ARG A 95 -14.59 21.78 -19.35
C ARG A 95 -15.55 22.72 -18.61
N GLY A 96 -15.14 23.25 -17.45
CA GLY A 96 -16.01 24.08 -16.60
C GLY A 96 -17.11 23.30 -15.88
N GLU A 97 -17.01 21.97 -15.86
CA GLU A 97 -17.97 21.08 -15.21
C GLU A 97 -17.58 20.86 -13.74
N HIS A 98 -18.57 20.61 -12.88
CA HIS A 98 -18.30 20.24 -11.50
C HIS A 98 -17.79 18.79 -11.42
N PRO A 99 -16.74 18.50 -10.63
CA PRO A 99 -16.30 17.13 -10.41
C PRO A 99 -17.41 16.34 -9.73
N ASP A 100 -17.98 15.38 -10.47
CA ASP A 100 -19.01 14.47 -9.97
C ASP A 100 -18.43 13.05 -9.80
N LEU A 101 -19.10 12.18 -9.04
CA LEU A 101 -18.70 10.78 -8.80
C LEU A 101 -18.56 9.97 -10.10
N SER A 102 -19.16 10.45 -11.20
CA SER A 102 -19.03 9.90 -12.55
C SER A 102 -17.58 9.83 -13.05
N VAL A 103 -16.68 10.69 -12.53
CA VAL A 103 -15.24 10.69 -12.86
C VAL A 103 -14.56 9.38 -12.48
N ILE A 104 -15.02 8.72 -11.41
CA ILE A 104 -14.48 7.43 -10.94
C ILE A 104 -14.78 6.31 -11.95
N VAL A 105 -15.91 6.39 -12.64
CA VAL A 105 -16.36 5.40 -13.62
C VAL A 105 -15.80 5.67 -15.03
N SER A 106 -15.13 6.80 -15.22
CA SER A 106 -14.51 7.14 -16.50
C SER A 106 -13.44 6.11 -16.89
N PRO A 107 -13.31 5.72 -18.17
CA PRO A 107 -12.31 4.75 -18.61
C PRO A 107 -10.87 5.09 -18.19
N GLN A 108 -10.56 6.39 -18.12
CA GLN A 108 -9.28 6.94 -17.72
C GLN A 108 -8.96 6.70 -16.24
N VAL A 109 -9.96 6.54 -15.38
CA VAL A 109 -9.81 6.31 -13.93
C VAL A 109 -10.10 4.86 -13.57
N LEU A 110 -11.15 4.28 -14.13
CA LEU A 110 -11.59 2.91 -13.89
C LEU A 110 -10.55 1.89 -14.38
N GLY A 111 -9.95 2.10 -15.54
CA GLY A 111 -8.92 1.21 -16.09
C GLY A 111 -7.71 1.05 -15.16
N PRO A 112 -7.06 2.15 -14.74
CA PRO A 112 -5.99 2.11 -13.74
C PRO A 112 -6.42 1.51 -12.39
N LEU A 113 -7.62 1.82 -11.90
CA LEU A 113 -8.14 1.23 -10.65
C LEU A 113 -8.32 -0.29 -10.75
N LEU A 114 -8.90 -0.79 -11.83
CA LEU A 114 -9.03 -2.23 -12.09
C LEU A 114 -7.67 -2.90 -12.25
N GLY A 115 -6.73 -2.24 -12.94
CA GLY A 115 -5.35 -2.69 -13.05
C GLY A 115 -4.68 -2.82 -11.69
N LEU A 116 -4.86 -1.84 -10.80
CA LEU A 116 -4.35 -1.86 -9.43
C LEU A 116 -4.98 -2.97 -8.60
N ALA A 117 -6.30 -3.17 -8.73
CA ALA A 117 -7.02 -4.24 -8.05
C ALA A 117 -6.47 -5.62 -8.47
N LEU A 118 -6.27 -5.86 -9.77
CA LEU A 118 -5.64 -7.08 -10.29
C LEU A 118 -4.20 -7.24 -9.79
N LEU A 119 -3.40 -6.16 -9.81
CA LEU A 119 -2.04 -6.15 -9.28
C LEU A 119 -1.97 -6.43 -7.78
N SER A 120 -2.98 -6.02 -7.01
CA SER A 120 -3.08 -6.31 -5.57
C SER A 120 -3.35 -7.79 -5.27
N LEU A 121 -3.96 -8.51 -6.21
CA LEU A 121 -4.23 -9.93 -6.09
C LEU A 121 -3.04 -10.80 -6.50
N LEU A 122 -2.11 -10.29 -7.32
CA LEU A 122 -0.91 -11.00 -7.77
C LEU A 122 -0.07 -11.59 -6.61
N PRO A 123 0.30 -10.82 -5.56
CA PRO A 123 1.06 -11.36 -4.42
C PRO A 123 0.30 -12.45 -3.65
N VAL A 124 -1.03 -12.33 -3.58
CA VAL A 124 -1.90 -13.29 -2.89
C VAL A 124 -2.05 -14.58 -3.69
N ALA A 125 -2.27 -14.45 -5.00
CA ALA A 125 -2.39 -15.58 -5.93
C ALA A 125 -1.08 -16.35 -6.06
N TRP A 126 0.05 -15.65 -6.20
CA TRP A 126 1.38 -16.25 -6.29
C TRP A 126 1.73 -17.07 -5.03
N LYS A 127 1.37 -16.55 -3.85
CA LYS A 127 1.54 -17.26 -2.58
C LYS A 127 0.62 -18.46 -2.43
N LYS A 128 -0.62 -18.39 -2.94
CA LYS A 128 -1.56 -19.52 -2.93
C LYS A 128 -1.06 -20.65 -3.82
N TRP A 129 -0.49 -20.32 -4.97
CA TRP A 129 0.12 -21.30 -5.88
C TRP A 129 1.29 -22.03 -5.20
N ASN A 130 2.26 -21.30 -4.65
CA ASN A 130 3.44 -21.91 -4.01
C ASN A 130 3.15 -22.71 -2.72
N ARG A 131 1.94 -22.61 -2.14
CA ARG A 131 1.52 -23.43 -0.99
C ARG A 131 0.83 -24.74 -1.38
N THR A 132 0.52 -24.94 -2.66
CA THR A 132 -0.13 -26.16 -3.16
C THR A 132 0.88 -27.19 -3.66
N ASP A 133 2.14 -26.76 -3.88
CA ASP A 133 3.22 -27.58 -4.44
C ASP A 133 4.22 -28.12 -3.39
N GLY A 134 3.87 -28.12 -2.09
CA GLY A 134 4.70 -28.66 -1.00
C GLY A 134 3.86 -29.19 0.15
#